data_AF-A0A238VGM8-F1
#
_entry.id   AF-A0A238VGM8-F1
#
_cell.length_a   1.000
_cell.length_b   1.000
_cell.length_c   1.000
_cell.angle_alpha   90.00
_cell.angle_beta   90.00
_cell.angle_gamma   90.00
#
_symmetry.space_group_name_H-M   'P 1'
#
loop_
_entity.id
_entity.type
_entity.pdbx_description
1 polymer ?
#
loop_
_entity_poly.entity_id
_entity_poly.type
_entity_poly.pdbx_seq_one_letter_code
_entity_poly.pdbx_strand_id
1 'polypeptide(L)'
;MRLGVLVAASALVWLSWDPVRAQAPDAEPSAQAHALRQVIAMMEAEAAELKPRLETARGQLADLTRQIDEVTARLETGRADLIRLQTDQDRIKAAIAERRAERDRQTTAIQAAQAELSDLTDQIDDARAQAEAGQAAFQTAQADLTGLTDRIGSARAELADLTARQEAAQASLARSQDLAAQIADQERRVGELTESVRQLTAELTVLTRVRDAALSGPEPEAQAESEPGAAIAAATAAPDPRPPGPRRDPALVDAALAQAPALPAAAQRARLRDLLIGGHCATDALRQVQDPINRQTLLVLVGRLGGC
;
A
#
# COMPACT_ATOMS: atom_id res chain seq x y z
N MET A 1 -60.46 75.58 -26.31
CA MET A 1 -60.66 76.99 -25.90
C MET A 1 -60.83 77.78 -27.19
N ARG A 2 -62.03 78.13 -27.69
CA ARG A 2 -62.90 79.27 -27.28
C ARG A 2 -62.04 80.49 -26.95
N LEU A 3 -62.12 81.68 -27.54
CA LEU A 3 -63.15 82.52 -28.19
C LEU A 3 -62.39 83.42 -29.20
N GLY A 4 -62.95 84.15 -30.17
CA GLY A 4 -64.29 84.65 -30.42
C GLY A 4 -64.13 86.01 -31.12
N VAL A 5 -64.61 86.08 -32.35
CA VAL A 5 -64.77 87.29 -33.18
C VAL A 5 -65.73 88.26 -32.49
N LEU A 6 -65.46 89.56 -32.52
CA LEU A 6 -66.44 90.60 -32.20
C LEU A 6 -66.32 91.76 -33.19
N VAL A 7 -67.21 91.70 -34.18
CA VAL A 7 -67.61 92.78 -35.08
C VAL A 7 -68.64 93.63 -34.33
N ALA A 8 -68.46 94.95 -34.29
CA ALA A 8 -69.47 95.88 -33.79
C ALA A 8 -69.93 96.78 -34.93
N ALA A 9 -71.17 96.53 -35.36
CA ALA A 9 -71.92 97.32 -36.31
C ALA A 9 -73.00 98.13 -35.58
N SER A 10 -73.39 99.23 -36.22
CA SER A 10 -74.68 99.94 -36.10
C SER A 10 -74.82 100.99 -35.00
N ALA A 11 -74.99 102.25 -35.40
CA ALA A 11 -76.31 102.88 -35.37
C ALA A 11 -76.33 104.16 -36.22
N LEU A 12 -77.04 104.10 -37.35
CA LEU A 12 -77.52 105.27 -38.08
C LEU A 12 -78.65 105.93 -37.27
N VAL A 13 -78.54 107.23 -37.00
CA VAL A 13 -79.68 108.10 -36.73
C VAL A 13 -79.64 109.24 -37.72
N TRP A 14 -80.64 109.24 -38.59
CA TRP A 14 -80.99 110.28 -39.53
C TRP A 14 -81.76 111.39 -38.80
N LEU A 15 -81.37 112.66 -38.95
CA LEU A 15 -82.30 113.78 -38.78
C LEU A 15 -81.98 114.94 -39.73
N SER A 16 -82.93 115.11 -40.65
CA SER A 16 -83.50 116.35 -41.21
C SER A 16 -82.59 117.41 -41.86
N TRP A 17 -82.94 117.60 -43.14
CA TRP A 17 -82.62 118.62 -44.13
C TRP A 17 -83.24 119.99 -43.81
N ASP A 18 -82.52 121.10 -44.01
CA ASP A 18 -82.96 122.20 -44.88
C ASP A 18 -81.85 123.25 -45.13
N PRO A 19 -81.91 124.02 -46.24
CA PRO A 19 -80.73 124.50 -46.95
C PRO A 19 -80.39 125.97 -46.64
N VAL A 20 -79.10 126.27 -46.52
CA VAL A 20 -78.59 127.63 -46.72
C VAL A 20 -77.54 127.58 -47.83
N ARG A 21 -77.94 128.13 -48.97
CA ARG A 21 -77.11 128.39 -50.13
C ARG A 21 -76.48 129.77 -49.93
N ALA A 22 -75.18 129.86 -49.70
CA ALA A 22 -74.37 131.02 -50.08
C ALA A 22 -72.87 130.76 -49.86
N GLN A 23 -72.11 130.98 -50.95
CA GLN A 23 -70.69 131.31 -51.00
C GLN A 23 -69.67 130.23 -50.61
N ALA A 24 -69.13 129.61 -51.67
CA ALA A 24 -67.76 129.15 -51.68
C ALA A 24 -66.80 130.29 -51.33
N PRO A 25 -65.76 129.98 -50.55
CA PRO A 25 -64.41 130.36 -50.90
C PRO A 25 -63.62 129.11 -51.29
N ASP A 26 -62.75 129.23 -52.29
CA ASP A 26 -61.86 128.20 -52.86
C ASP A 26 -60.77 127.66 -51.88
N ALA A 27 -61.12 127.45 -50.60
CA ALA A 27 -60.23 127.04 -49.51
C ALA A 27 -60.32 125.55 -49.12
N GLU A 28 -61.39 124.84 -49.49
CA GLU A 28 -61.54 123.41 -49.16
C GLU A 28 -60.47 122.49 -49.79
N PRO A 29 -60.15 122.59 -51.09
CA PRO A 29 -59.13 121.70 -51.68
C PRO A 29 -57.71 122.03 -51.20
N SER A 30 -57.41 123.28 -50.84
CA SER A 30 -56.08 123.68 -50.33
C SER A 30 -55.88 123.30 -48.87
N ALA A 31 -56.91 123.41 -48.03
CA ALA A 31 -56.90 122.91 -46.66
C ALA A 31 -56.78 121.39 -46.61
N GLN A 32 -57.50 120.67 -47.48
CA GLN A 32 -57.41 119.22 -47.61
C GLN A 32 -56.03 118.77 -48.13
N ALA A 33 -55.45 119.50 -49.09
CA ALA A 33 -54.08 119.25 -49.55
C ALA A 33 -53.03 119.51 -48.45
N HIS A 34 -53.24 120.50 -47.58
CA HIS A 34 -52.35 120.78 -46.45
C HIS A 34 -52.44 119.68 -45.36
N ALA A 35 -53.65 119.21 -45.04
CA ALA A 35 -53.86 118.10 -44.11
C ALA A 35 -53.24 116.80 -44.61
N LEU A 36 -53.39 116.48 -45.90
CA LEU A 36 -52.73 115.32 -46.51
C LEU A 36 -51.20 115.41 -46.45
N ARG A 37 -50.61 116.59 -46.66
CA ARG A 37 -49.16 116.78 -46.51
C ARG A 37 -48.69 116.59 -45.07
N GLN A 38 -49.45 117.05 -44.09
CA GLN A 38 -49.13 116.82 -42.68
C GLN A 38 -49.19 115.33 -42.31
N VAL A 39 -50.20 114.59 -42.80
CA VAL A 39 -50.29 113.14 -42.62
C VAL A 39 -49.12 112.42 -43.30
N ILE A 40 -48.76 112.79 -44.52
CA ILE A 40 -47.60 112.22 -45.23
C ILE A 40 -46.31 112.47 -44.46
N ALA A 41 -46.07 113.69 -43.99
CA ALA A 41 -44.88 114.02 -43.21
C ALA A 41 -44.82 113.25 -41.87
N MET A 42 -45.97 113.03 -41.21
CA MET A 42 -46.08 112.20 -40.02
C MET A 42 -45.77 110.74 -40.33
N MET A 43 -46.35 110.19 -41.40
CA MET A 43 -46.08 108.83 -41.84
C MET A 43 -44.62 108.62 -42.27
N GLU A 44 -43.98 109.61 -42.87
CA GLU A 44 -42.56 109.58 -43.22
C GLU A 44 -41.67 109.60 -41.97
N ALA A 45 -42.02 110.40 -40.96
CA ALA A 45 -41.33 110.41 -39.67
C ALA A 45 -41.45 109.06 -38.94
N GLU A 46 -42.66 108.48 -38.91
CA GLU A 46 -42.90 107.14 -38.36
C GLU A 46 -42.13 106.06 -39.12
N ALA A 47 -42.12 106.11 -40.45
CA ALA A 47 -41.35 105.19 -41.29
C ALA A 47 -39.83 105.31 -41.04
N ALA A 48 -39.33 106.55 -40.85
CA ALA A 48 -37.95 106.82 -40.53
C ALA A 48 -37.55 106.29 -39.14
N GLU A 49 -38.47 106.24 -38.17
CA GLU A 49 -38.25 105.65 -36.84
C GLU A 49 -38.38 104.12 -36.83
N LEU A 50 -39.33 103.56 -37.60
CA LEU A 50 -39.55 102.11 -37.67
C LEU A 50 -38.38 101.38 -38.33
N LYS A 51 -37.73 101.99 -39.33
CA LYS A 51 -36.60 101.41 -40.04
C LYS A 51 -35.43 100.98 -39.12
N PRO A 52 -34.85 101.86 -38.28
CA PRO A 52 -33.77 101.47 -37.37
C PRO A 52 -34.22 100.47 -36.31
N ARG A 53 -35.48 100.50 -35.84
CA ARG A 53 -36.03 99.48 -34.93
C ARG A 53 -36.06 98.10 -35.60
N LEU A 54 -36.46 98.05 -36.87
CA LEU A 54 -36.55 96.81 -37.63
C LEU A 54 -35.14 96.24 -37.90
N GLU A 55 -34.16 97.07 -38.27
CA GLU A 55 -32.76 96.63 -38.38
C GLU A 55 -32.20 96.13 -37.05
N THR A 56 -32.53 96.79 -35.94
CA THR A 56 -32.15 96.34 -34.59
C THR A 56 -32.74 94.97 -34.26
N ALA A 57 -34.04 94.78 -34.51
CA ALA A 57 -34.73 93.51 -34.29
C ALA A 57 -34.15 92.39 -35.17
N ARG A 58 -33.78 92.69 -36.42
CA ARG A 58 -33.09 91.73 -37.31
C ARG A 58 -31.73 91.33 -36.75
N GLY A 59 -30.95 92.28 -36.25
CA GLY A 59 -29.67 91.99 -35.59
C GLY A 59 -29.84 91.08 -34.37
N GLN A 60 -30.79 91.39 -33.50
CA GLN A 60 -31.11 90.57 -32.33
C GLN A 60 -31.55 89.16 -32.70
N LEU A 61 -32.38 89.00 -33.74
CA LEU A 61 -32.80 87.69 -34.25
C LEU A 61 -31.61 86.90 -34.79
N ALA A 62 -30.70 87.54 -35.52
CA ALA A 62 -29.49 86.89 -36.02
C ALA A 62 -28.58 86.42 -34.86
N ASP A 63 -28.39 87.26 -33.84
CA ASP A 63 -27.61 86.92 -32.65
C ASP A 63 -28.23 85.77 -31.85
N LEU A 64 -29.55 85.81 -31.63
CA LEU A 64 -30.28 84.74 -30.96
C LEU A 64 -30.20 83.43 -31.75
N THR A 65 -30.29 83.49 -33.08
CA THR A 65 -30.13 82.32 -33.95
C THR A 65 -28.74 81.71 -33.76
N ARG A 66 -27.68 82.54 -33.78
CA ARG A 66 -26.30 82.07 -33.54
C ARG A 66 -26.14 81.43 -32.15
N GLN A 67 -26.75 82.02 -31.12
CA GLN A 67 -26.73 81.45 -29.77
C GLN A 67 -27.46 80.12 -29.68
N ILE A 68 -28.60 79.98 -30.34
CA ILE A 68 -29.35 78.72 -30.41
C ILE A 68 -28.52 77.65 -31.10
N ASP A 69 -27.87 77.96 -32.22
CA ASP A 69 -27.02 77.02 -32.94
C ASP A 69 -25.84 76.56 -32.07
N GLU A 70 -25.20 77.50 -31.36
CA GLU A 70 -24.09 77.21 -30.46
C GLU A 70 -24.50 76.32 -29.27
N VAL A 71 -25.64 76.63 -28.62
CA VAL A 71 -26.17 75.80 -27.53
C VAL A 71 -26.60 74.43 -28.04
N THR A 72 -27.18 74.35 -29.23
CA THR A 72 -27.58 73.09 -29.87
C THR A 72 -26.34 72.21 -30.12
N ALA A 73 -25.26 72.77 -30.68
CA ALA A 73 -24.02 72.05 -30.90
C ALA A 73 -23.37 71.55 -29.59
N ARG A 74 -23.41 72.36 -28.53
CA ARG A 74 -22.94 71.95 -27.19
C ARG A 74 -23.79 70.83 -26.59
N LEU A 75 -25.10 70.88 -26.79
CA LEU A 75 -26.03 69.86 -26.30
C LEU A 75 -25.84 68.51 -27.01
N GLU A 76 -25.61 68.52 -28.33
CA GLU A 76 -25.28 67.30 -29.08
C GLU A 76 -23.94 66.70 -28.65
N THR A 77 -22.90 67.54 -28.44
CA THR A 77 -21.63 67.08 -27.88
C THR A 77 -21.82 66.45 -26.49
N GLY A 78 -22.56 67.12 -25.59
CA GLY A 78 -22.84 66.61 -24.26
C GLY A 78 -23.63 65.29 -24.26
N ARG A 79 -24.55 65.11 -25.21
CA ARG A 79 -25.28 63.84 -25.42
C ARG A 79 -24.33 62.72 -25.85
N ALA A 80 -23.43 62.99 -26.78
CA ALA A 80 -22.43 62.02 -27.23
C ALA A 80 -21.50 61.60 -26.10
N ASP A 81 -21.05 62.56 -25.28
CA ASP A 81 -20.19 62.30 -24.12
C ASP A 81 -20.91 61.45 -23.05
N LEU A 82 -22.19 61.72 -22.79
CA LEU A 82 -22.99 60.90 -21.86
C LEU A 82 -23.11 59.45 -22.33
N ILE A 83 -23.37 59.22 -23.62
CA ILE A 83 -23.44 57.86 -24.20
C ILE A 83 -22.09 57.15 -24.06
N ARG A 84 -20.99 57.86 -24.31
CA ARG A 84 -19.63 57.32 -24.14
C ARG A 84 -19.37 56.94 -22.69
N LEU A 85 -19.65 57.83 -21.75
CA LEU A 85 -19.46 57.59 -20.32
C LEU A 85 -20.33 56.43 -19.81
N GLN A 86 -21.56 56.28 -20.30
CA GLN A 86 -22.41 55.14 -20.00
C GLN A 86 -21.79 53.82 -20.50
N THR A 87 -21.29 53.82 -21.74
CA THR A 87 -20.62 52.65 -22.33
C THR A 87 -19.36 52.27 -21.53
N ASP A 88 -18.54 53.27 -21.16
CA ASP A 88 -17.34 53.06 -20.34
C ASP A 88 -17.70 52.55 -18.94
N GLN A 89 -18.77 53.09 -18.33
CA GLN A 89 -19.27 52.62 -17.04
C GLN A 89 -19.66 51.14 -17.10
N ASP A 90 -20.40 50.72 -18.12
CA ASP A 90 -20.85 49.34 -18.25
C ASP A 90 -19.68 48.39 -18.53
N ARG A 91 -18.70 48.83 -19.34
CA ARG A 91 -17.44 48.09 -19.55
C ARG A 91 -16.68 47.89 -18.24
N ILE A 92 -16.56 48.94 -17.42
CA ILE A 92 -15.87 48.85 -16.12
C ILE A 92 -16.63 47.92 -15.17
N LYS A 93 -17.96 47.99 -15.11
CA LYS A 93 -18.77 47.08 -14.30
C LYS A 93 -18.56 45.62 -14.71
N ALA A 94 -18.55 45.33 -16.01
CA ALA A 94 -18.30 43.99 -16.53
C ALA A 94 -16.90 43.50 -16.15
N ALA A 95 -15.87 44.32 -16.30
CA ALA A 95 -14.50 43.99 -15.92
C ALA A 95 -14.37 43.73 -14.40
N ILE A 96 -15.06 44.51 -13.56
CA ILE A 96 -15.08 44.29 -12.11
C ILE A 96 -15.74 42.95 -11.78
N ALA A 97 -16.86 42.61 -12.43
CA ALA A 97 -17.55 41.34 -12.22
C ALA A 97 -16.66 40.15 -12.60
N GLU A 98 -15.99 40.23 -13.75
CA GLU A 98 -15.05 39.21 -14.22
C GLU A 98 -13.88 39.02 -13.24
N ARG A 99 -13.26 40.13 -12.80
CA ARG A 99 -12.15 40.08 -11.83
C ARG A 99 -12.56 39.52 -10.48
N ARG A 100 -13.79 39.78 -10.03
CA ARG A 100 -14.34 39.16 -8.81
C ARG A 100 -14.51 37.66 -8.98
N ALA A 101 -15.13 37.22 -10.07
CA ALA A 101 -15.30 35.80 -10.35
C ALA A 101 -13.95 35.07 -10.43
N GLU A 102 -12.93 35.70 -11.03
CA GLU A 102 -11.59 35.13 -11.09
C GLU A 102 -10.93 35.04 -9.72
N ARG A 103 -11.03 36.08 -8.89
CA ARG A 103 -10.53 36.06 -7.51
C ARG A 103 -11.20 34.97 -6.69
N ASP A 104 -12.51 34.78 -6.85
CA ASP A 104 -13.26 33.75 -6.12
C ASP A 104 -12.77 32.34 -6.53
N ARG A 105 -12.57 32.09 -7.85
CA ARG A 105 -11.96 30.83 -8.32
C ARG A 105 -10.56 30.60 -7.76
N GLN A 106 -9.71 31.62 -7.77
CA GLN A 106 -8.35 31.54 -7.22
C GLN A 106 -8.38 31.26 -5.72
N THR A 107 -9.31 31.88 -4.98
CA THR A 107 -9.49 31.63 -3.55
C THR A 107 -9.87 30.18 -3.28
N THR A 108 -10.83 29.63 -4.03
CA THR A 108 -11.21 28.22 -3.92
C THR A 108 -10.05 27.29 -4.28
N ALA A 109 -9.28 27.61 -5.33
CA ALA A 109 -8.11 26.82 -5.73
C ALA A 109 -7.02 26.83 -4.65
N ILE A 110 -6.75 27.98 -4.02
CA ILE A 110 -5.80 28.09 -2.90
C ILE A 110 -6.26 27.25 -1.71
N GLN A 111 -7.54 27.31 -1.36
CA GLN A 111 -8.09 26.51 -0.26
C GLN A 111 -7.97 25.00 -0.53
N ALA A 112 -8.25 24.56 -1.76
CA ALA A 112 -8.09 23.18 -2.17
C ALA A 112 -6.62 22.72 -2.07
N ALA A 113 -5.69 23.53 -2.59
CA ALA A 113 -4.26 23.23 -2.50
C ALA A 113 -3.75 23.19 -1.05
N GLN A 114 -4.27 24.06 -0.17
CA GLN A 114 -3.94 24.03 1.26
C GLN A 114 -4.43 22.74 1.94
N ALA A 115 -5.64 22.28 1.61
CA ALA A 115 -6.16 21.02 2.13
C ALA A 115 -5.34 19.82 1.65
N GLU A 116 -4.96 19.80 0.36
CA GLU A 116 -4.08 18.76 -0.21
C GLU A 116 -2.70 18.75 0.45
N LEU A 117 -2.10 19.92 0.70
CA LEU A 117 -0.82 20.01 1.40
C LEU A 117 -0.91 19.49 2.85
N SER A 118 -2.02 19.75 3.55
CA SER A 118 -2.24 19.22 4.89
C SER A 118 -2.33 17.69 4.87
N ASP A 119 -3.12 17.13 3.96
CA ASP A 119 -3.27 15.69 3.80
C ASP A 119 -1.93 15.00 3.45
N LEU A 120 -1.16 15.58 2.53
CA LEU A 120 0.18 15.07 2.19
C LEU A 120 1.15 15.15 3.37
N THR A 121 1.02 16.16 4.23
CA THR A 121 1.85 16.28 5.44
C THR A 121 1.51 15.17 6.42
N ASP A 122 0.22 14.92 6.67
CA ASP A 122 -0.25 13.83 7.53
C ASP A 122 0.22 12.46 7.00
N GLN A 123 0.13 12.23 5.69
CA GLN A 123 0.62 11.00 5.05
C GLN A 123 2.13 10.81 5.23
N ILE A 124 2.93 11.89 5.16
CA ILE A 124 4.38 11.83 5.39
C ILE A 124 4.69 11.46 6.84
N ASP A 125 3.98 12.05 7.79
CA ASP A 125 4.16 11.77 9.21
C ASP A 125 3.78 10.32 9.55
N ASP A 126 2.68 9.82 8.99
CA ASP A 126 2.27 8.42 9.12
C ASP A 126 3.31 7.46 8.52
N ALA A 127 3.80 7.74 7.31
CA ALA A 127 4.82 6.93 6.66
C ALA A 127 6.12 6.91 7.45
N ARG A 128 6.50 8.04 8.06
CA ARG A 128 7.67 8.14 8.94
C ARG A 128 7.49 7.30 10.21
N ALA A 129 6.33 7.39 10.85
CA ALA A 129 6.04 6.58 12.03
C ALA A 129 6.09 5.07 11.72
N GLN A 130 5.57 4.65 10.56
CA GLN A 130 5.66 3.27 10.09
C GLN A 130 7.12 2.84 9.84
N ALA A 131 7.94 3.70 9.23
CA ALA A 131 9.35 3.42 9.00
C ALA A 131 10.13 3.25 10.32
N GLU A 132 9.88 4.11 11.30
CA GLU A 132 10.49 4.03 12.64
C GLU A 132 10.07 2.74 13.37
N ALA A 133 8.78 2.38 13.32
CA ALA A 133 8.28 1.12 13.87
C ALA A 133 8.89 -0.11 13.18
N GLY A 134 9.00 -0.08 11.85
CA GLY A 134 9.63 -1.15 11.06
C GLY A 134 11.11 -1.31 11.41
N GLN A 135 11.84 -0.21 11.58
CA GLN A 135 13.24 -0.21 11.99
C GLN A 135 13.44 -0.80 13.39
N ALA A 136 12.56 -0.45 14.34
CA ALA A 136 12.60 -1.03 15.68
C ALA A 136 12.34 -2.55 15.65
N ALA A 137 11.32 -2.99 14.91
CA ALA A 137 11.01 -4.41 14.74
C ALA A 137 12.18 -5.19 14.10
N PHE A 138 12.86 -4.59 13.12
CA PHE A 138 14.03 -5.19 12.49
C PHE A 138 15.19 -5.37 13.48
N GLN A 139 15.46 -4.37 14.32
CA GLN A 139 16.49 -4.46 15.36
C GLN A 139 16.17 -5.55 16.40
N THR A 140 14.90 -5.65 16.81
CA THR A 140 14.45 -6.74 17.69
C THR A 140 14.67 -8.11 17.04
N ALA A 141 14.27 -8.29 15.79
CA ALA A 141 14.47 -9.54 15.07
C ALA A 141 15.96 -9.90 14.92
N GLN A 142 16.84 -8.92 14.73
CA GLN A 142 18.29 -9.13 14.67
C GLN A 142 18.86 -9.57 16.03
N ALA A 143 18.40 -8.96 17.12
CA ALA A 143 18.78 -9.36 18.48
C ALA A 143 18.31 -10.80 18.78
N ASP A 144 17.08 -11.14 18.39
CA ASP A 144 16.53 -12.50 18.56
C ASP A 144 17.34 -13.54 17.76
N LEU A 145 17.71 -13.23 16.51
CA LEU A 145 18.57 -14.10 15.70
C LEU A 145 19.95 -14.33 16.34
N THR A 146 20.52 -13.27 16.92
CA THR A 146 21.80 -13.38 17.65
C THR A 146 21.63 -14.29 18.86
N GLY A 147 20.59 -14.08 19.67
CA GLY A 147 20.31 -14.92 20.83
C GLY A 147 20.01 -16.38 20.49
N LEU A 148 19.32 -16.65 19.37
CA LEU A 148 19.12 -18.01 18.87
C LEU A 148 20.43 -18.66 18.41
N THR A 149 21.30 -17.90 17.76
CA THR A 149 22.62 -18.36 17.33
C THR A 149 23.47 -18.78 18.53
N ASP A 150 23.49 -17.98 19.59
CA ASP A 150 24.20 -18.29 20.83
C ASP A 150 23.65 -19.56 21.49
N ARG A 151 22.31 -19.70 21.58
CA ARG A 151 21.66 -20.89 22.13
C ARG A 151 22.02 -22.16 21.34
N ILE A 152 22.07 -22.07 20.01
CA ILE A 152 22.53 -23.19 19.16
C ILE A 152 23.99 -23.52 19.46
N GLY A 153 24.84 -22.50 19.64
CA GLY A 153 26.23 -22.68 20.06
C GLY A 153 26.36 -23.43 21.38
N SER A 154 25.64 -23.00 22.42
CA SER A 154 25.63 -23.64 23.73
C SER A 154 25.12 -25.09 23.65
N ALA A 155 24.00 -25.34 22.96
CA ALA A 155 23.44 -26.68 22.82
C ALA A 155 24.41 -27.64 22.09
N ARG A 156 25.17 -27.16 21.10
CA ARG A 156 26.20 -27.95 20.43
C ARG A 156 27.37 -28.29 21.36
N ALA A 157 27.78 -27.35 22.21
CA ALA A 157 28.84 -27.59 23.19
C ALA A 157 28.40 -28.62 24.25
N GLU A 158 27.16 -28.53 24.74
CA GLU A 158 26.57 -29.50 25.67
C GLU A 158 26.48 -30.91 25.05
N LEU A 159 26.05 -31.01 23.78
CA LEU A 159 26.03 -32.29 23.06
C LEU A 159 27.44 -32.90 22.94
N ALA A 160 28.46 -32.09 22.66
CA ALA A 160 29.83 -32.55 22.58
C ALA A 160 30.34 -33.08 23.95
N ASP A 161 30.05 -32.38 25.04
CA ASP A 161 30.41 -32.81 26.40
C ASP A 161 29.68 -34.11 26.78
N LEU A 162 28.37 -34.21 26.51
CA LEU A 162 27.61 -35.44 26.76
C LEU A 162 28.14 -36.62 25.96
N THR A 163 28.53 -36.40 24.71
CA THR A 163 29.14 -37.43 23.86
C THR A 163 30.47 -37.91 24.45
N ALA A 164 31.34 -36.98 24.86
CA ALA A 164 32.61 -37.33 25.50
C ALA A 164 32.42 -38.10 26.82
N ARG A 165 31.42 -37.71 27.63
CA ARG A 165 31.07 -38.44 28.86
C ARG A 165 30.55 -39.85 28.56
N GLN A 166 29.76 -40.02 27.50
CA GLN A 166 29.28 -41.33 27.06
C GLN A 166 30.44 -42.23 26.64
N GLU A 167 31.38 -41.73 25.84
CA GLU A 167 32.58 -42.48 25.43
C GLU A 167 33.44 -42.87 26.64
N ALA A 168 33.66 -41.96 27.58
CA ALA A 168 34.39 -42.23 28.82
C ALA A 168 33.70 -43.30 29.69
N ALA A 169 32.37 -43.25 29.78
CA ALA A 169 31.58 -44.27 30.50
C ALA A 169 31.68 -45.64 29.82
N GLN A 170 31.58 -45.70 28.49
CA GLN A 170 31.76 -46.94 27.71
C GLN A 170 33.16 -47.53 27.89
N ALA A 171 34.21 -46.70 27.86
CA ALA A 171 35.58 -47.15 28.11
C ALA A 171 35.78 -47.66 29.54
N SER A 172 35.06 -47.10 30.51
CA SER A 172 35.09 -47.57 31.91
C SER A 172 34.36 -48.91 32.07
N LEU A 173 33.24 -49.10 31.36
CA LEU A 173 32.52 -50.38 31.31
C LEU A 173 33.36 -51.48 30.64
N ALA A 174 34.05 -51.18 29.54
CA ALA A 174 34.94 -52.15 28.90
C ALA A 174 36.09 -52.58 29.84
N ARG A 175 36.66 -51.62 30.60
CA ARG A 175 37.69 -51.91 31.61
C ARG A 175 37.17 -52.79 32.75
N SER A 176 35.95 -52.56 33.24
CA SER A 176 35.39 -53.40 34.30
C SER A 176 35.09 -54.83 33.81
N GLN A 177 34.66 -54.99 32.56
CA GLN A 177 34.47 -56.29 31.93
C GLN A 177 35.79 -57.05 31.77
N ASP A 178 36.86 -56.38 31.34
CA ASP A 178 38.20 -56.98 31.25
C ASP A 178 38.72 -57.43 32.62
N LEU A 179 38.60 -56.58 33.64
CA LEU A 179 38.95 -56.94 35.02
C LEU A 179 38.16 -58.15 35.52
N ALA A 180 36.86 -58.23 35.23
CA ALA A 180 36.03 -59.38 35.59
C ALA A 180 36.52 -60.67 34.90
N ALA A 181 36.93 -60.60 33.63
CA ALA A 181 37.51 -61.73 32.92
C ALA A 181 38.85 -62.17 33.52
N GLN A 182 39.71 -61.22 33.91
CA GLN A 182 40.98 -61.50 34.60
C GLN A 182 40.76 -62.20 35.94
N ILE A 183 39.79 -61.73 36.74
CA ILE A 183 39.41 -62.37 38.02
C ILE A 183 38.97 -63.81 37.77
N ALA A 184 38.10 -64.05 36.80
CA ALA A 184 37.64 -65.40 36.46
C ALA A 184 38.80 -66.33 36.01
N ASP A 185 39.82 -65.81 35.32
CA ASP A 185 41.03 -66.58 34.99
C ASP A 185 41.90 -66.88 36.22
N GLN A 186 42.08 -65.90 37.12
CA GLN A 186 42.79 -66.10 38.37
C GLN A 186 42.09 -67.14 39.26
N GLU A 187 40.77 -67.10 39.36
CA GLU A 187 39.98 -68.09 40.10
C GLU A 187 40.16 -69.51 39.52
N ARG A 188 40.19 -69.65 38.19
CA ARG A 188 40.51 -70.93 37.53
C ARG A 188 41.92 -71.43 37.90
N ARG A 189 42.93 -70.57 37.82
CA ARG A 189 44.32 -70.94 38.19
C ARG A 189 44.44 -71.33 39.65
N VAL A 190 43.75 -70.62 40.55
CA VAL A 190 43.70 -70.98 41.98
C VAL A 190 43.04 -72.35 42.15
N GLY A 191 41.97 -72.65 41.41
CA GLY A 191 41.35 -73.97 41.38
C GLY A 191 42.32 -75.08 40.95
N GLU A 192 43.03 -74.89 39.84
CA GLU A 192 44.04 -75.83 39.32
C GLU A 192 45.22 -76.04 40.28
N LEU A 193 45.73 -74.96 40.88
CA LEU A 193 46.78 -75.02 41.91
C LEU A 193 46.29 -75.76 43.15
N THR A 194 45.06 -75.52 43.59
CA THR A 194 44.46 -76.21 44.73
C THR A 194 44.35 -77.70 44.47
N GLU A 195 43.93 -78.09 43.27
CA GLU A 195 43.85 -79.49 42.85
C GLU A 195 45.25 -80.13 42.78
N SER A 196 46.25 -79.42 42.26
CA SER A 196 47.65 -79.86 42.26
C SER A 196 48.18 -80.08 43.67
N VAL A 197 47.89 -79.17 44.61
CA VAL A 197 48.25 -79.33 46.03
C VAL A 197 47.54 -80.54 46.63
N ARG A 198 46.25 -80.74 46.34
CA ARG A 198 45.50 -81.92 46.79
C ARG A 198 46.13 -83.21 46.27
N GLN A 199 46.50 -83.23 44.99
CA GLN A 199 47.16 -84.36 44.35
C GLN A 199 48.55 -84.64 44.96
N LEU A 200 49.41 -83.62 45.06
CA LEU A 200 50.73 -83.75 45.70
C LEU A 200 50.61 -84.19 47.16
N THR A 201 49.60 -83.73 47.88
CA THR A 201 49.32 -84.16 49.27
C THR A 201 48.90 -85.64 49.31
N ALA A 202 48.06 -86.08 48.38
CA ALA A 202 47.67 -87.48 48.24
C ALA A 202 48.88 -88.37 47.87
N GLU A 203 49.71 -87.93 46.91
CA GLU A 203 50.96 -88.60 46.53
C GLU A 203 51.92 -88.68 47.71
N LEU A 204 52.13 -87.59 48.46
CA LEU A 204 52.91 -87.59 49.70
C LEU A 204 52.35 -88.59 50.72
N THR A 205 51.03 -88.67 50.86
CA THR A 205 50.38 -89.64 51.76
C THR A 205 50.64 -91.07 51.30
N VAL A 206 50.55 -91.35 50.00
CA VAL A 206 50.88 -92.67 49.42
C VAL A 206 52.34 -93.00 49.63
N LEU A 207 53.27 -92.09 49.31
CA LEU A 207 54.72 -92.28 49.53
C LEU A 207 55.05 -92.48 51.01
N THR A 208 54.36 -91.76 51.89
CA THR A 208 54.45 -91.94 53.35
C THR A 208 54.01 -93.35 53.72
N ARG A 209 52.86 -93.83 53.22
CA ARG A 209 52.42 -95.22 53.43
C ARG A 209 53.39 -96.24 52.84
N VAL A 210 53.94 -96.01 51.64
CA VAL A 210 54.93 -96.89 51.00
C VAL A 210 56.22 -96.92 51.82
N ARG A 211 56.69 -95.79 52.34
CA ARG A 211 57.83 -95.74 53.28
C ARG A 211 57.51 -96.50 54.56
N ASP A 212 56.32 -96.29 55.13
CA ASP A 212 55.89 -96.94 56.38
C ASP A 212 55.68 -98.46 56.17
N ALA A 213 55.27 -98.88 54.97
CA ALA A 213 55.19 -100.27 54.52
C ALA A 213 56.56 -100.84 54.07
N ALA A 214 57.50 -100.04 53.59
CA ALA A 214 58.88 -100.48 53.35
C ALA A 214 59.61 -100.70 54.69
N LEU A 215 59.20 -99.98 55.73
CA LEU A 215 59.56 -100.24 57.13
C LEU A 215 58.77 -101.41 57.75
N SER A 216 57.72 -101.91 57.08
CA SER A 216 56.84 -102.98 57.54
C SER A 216 56.52 -103.92 56.36
N GLY A 217 57.41 -104.89 56.07
CA GLY A 217 57.50 -105.65 54.80
C GLY A 217 56.18 -106.15 54.15
N PRO A 218 56.17 -106.37 52.81
CA PRO A 218 54.98 -106.12 51.98
C PRO A 218 54.21 -107.37 51.49
N GLU A 219 52.92 -107.20 51.22
CA GLU A 219 52.06 -108.03 50.34
C GLU A 219 50.88 -107.18 49.76
N PRO A 220 50.22 -107.55 48.63
CA PRO A 220 50.23 -106.70 47.44
C PRO A 220 48.86 -106.45 46.72
N GLU A 221 48.96 -105.74 45.58
CA GLU A 221 48.19 -105.85 44.30
C GLU A 221 46.80 -105.20 44.05
N ALA A 222 46.69 -104.61 42.83
CA ALA A 222 45.61 -104.75 41.80
C ALA A 222 45.24 -103.40 41.12
N GLN A 223 45.54 -103.17 39.83
CA GLN A 223 44.69 -103.34 38.60
C GLN A 223 43.52 -102.31 38.51
N ALA A 224 43.07 -101.71 37.39
CA ALA A 224 43.11 -101.99 35.96
C ALA A 224 42.74 -100.74 35.11
N GLU A 225 42.83 -100.91 33.79
CA GLU A 225 42.61 -100.03 32.64
C GLU A 225 41.18 -99.44 32.47
N SER A 226 41.05 -98.32 31.72
CA SER A 226 40.30 -98.26 30.43
C SER A 226 40.16 -96.82 29.87
N GLU A 227 40.54 -96.64 28.59
CA GLU A 227 40.15 -95.55 27.67
C GLU A 227 38.93 -95.99 26.79
N PRO A 228 38.55 -95.31 25.68
CA PRO A 228 38.02 -93.96 25.47
C PRO A 228 36.68 -93.98 24.65
N GLY A 229 36.05 -92.82 24.37
CA GLY A 229 34.81 -92.80 23.57
C GLY A 229 34.44 -91.47 22.87
N ALA A 230 34.87 -91.35 21.62
CA ALA A 230 34.20 -90.82 20.41
C ALA A 230 33.66 -89.36 20.32
N ALA A 231 34.07 -88.74 19.21
CA ALA A 231 33.67 -87.44 18.66
C ALA A 231 32.66 -87.57 17.47
N ILE A 232 32.43 -86.43 16.77
CA ILE A 232 31.81 -86.19 15.43
C ILE A 232 30.33 -85.71 15.55
N ALA A 233 29.86 -84.50 15.16
CA ALA A 233 30.05 -83.54 14.05
C ALA A 233 29.08 -83.71 12.85
N ALA A 234 28.74 -82.55 12.23
CA ALA A 234 27.98 -82.27 10.99
C ALA A 234 26.42 -82.25 11.09
N ALA A 235 25.63 -81.23 10.73
CA ALA A 235 25.61 -80.13 9.75
C ALA A 235 24.52 -80.34 8.66
N THR A 236 23.96 -79.21 8.18
CA THR A 236 23.07 -78.99 7.01
C THR A 236 21.57 -79.24 7.19
N ALA A 237 20.63 -78.52 6.57
CA ALA A 237 20.55 -77.18 5.96
C ALA A 237 19.06 -76.98 5.61
N ALA A 238 18.58 -75.73 5.69
CA ALA A 238 17.23 -75.31 5.32
C ALA A 238 17.00 -75.33 3.79
N PRO A 239 15.79 -74.97 3.32
CA PRO A 239 15.68 -73.59 2.84
C PRO A 239 14.45 -72.81 3.34
N ASP A 240 14.73 -71.51 3.51
CA ASP A 240 13.96 -70.40 4.06
C ASP A 240 12.60 -70.05 3.43
N PRO A 241 11.69 -69.41 4.20
CA PRO A 241 10.92 -68.25 3.77
C PRO A 241 11.76 -66.96 3.89
N ARG A 242 11.81 -66.14 2.82
CA ARG A 242 12.54 -64.86 2.76
C ARG A 242 12.21 -63.95 3.95
N PRO A 243 13.22 -63.40 4.67
CA PRO A 243 12.99 -62.47 5.76
C PRO A 243 12.71 -61.04 5.26
N PRO A 244 11.93 -60.23 5.99
CA PRO A 244 11.84 -58.80 5.77
C PRO A 244 13.21 -58.14 5.98
N GLY A 245 13.53 -57.13 5.15
CA GLY A 245 14.79 -56.41 5.25
C GLY A 245 14.95 -55.66 6.59
N PRO A 246 16.18 -55.18 6.91
CA PRO A 246 16.43 -54.41 8.12
C PRO A 246 15.50 -53.20 8.18
N ARG A 247 14.92 -52.95 9.38
CA ARG A 247 14.06 -51.78 9.63
C ARG A 247 14.82 -50.51 9.27
N ARG A 248 14.18 -49.65 8.49
CA ARG A 248 14.77 -48.40 8.00
C ARG A 248 14.53 -47.28 9.01
N ASP A 249 15.51 -46.38 9.14
CA ASP A 249 15.41 -45.20 10.00
C ASP A 249 14.21 -44.32 9.57
N PRO A 250 13.26 -44.03 10.48
CA PRO A 250 12.12 -43.16 10.21
C PRO A 250 12.51 -41.79 9.64
N ALA A 251 13.63 -41.20 10.07
CA ALA A 251 14.07 -39.89 9.59
C ALA A 251 14.51 -39.93 8.12
N LEU A 252 15.18 -41.02 7.71
CA LEU A 252 15.57 -41.23 6.31
C LEU A 252 14.34 -41.48 5.41
N VAL A 253 13.35 -42.24 5.90
CA VAL A 253 12.09 -42.47 5.18
C VAL A 253 11.31 -41.17 5.01
N ASP A 254 11.25 -40.32 6.03
CA ASP A 254 10.56 -39.02 5.98
C ASP A 254 11.23 -38.05 5.02
N ALA A 255 12.56 -37.97 5.05
CA ALA A 255 13.34 -37.15 4.13
C ALA A 255 13.18 -37.62 2.67
N ALA A 256 13.08 -38.93 2.43
CA ALA A 256 12.84 -39.48 1.11
C ALA A 256 11.42 -39.21 0.61
N LEU A 257 10.41 -39.30 1.48
CA LEU A 257 9.03 -38.97 1.14
C LEU A 257 8.85 -37.47 0.88
N ALA A 258 9.45 -36.58 1.68
CA ALA A 258 9.33 -35.13 1.50
C ALA A 258 9.85 -34.65 0.13
N GLN A 259 10.76 -35.41 -0.49
CA GLN A 259 11.42 -35.06 -1.75
C GLN A 259 10.88 -35.83 -2.96
N ALA A 260 9.94 -36.74 -2.73
CA ALA A 260 9.32 -37.50 -3.80
C ALA A 260 8.20 -36.66 -4.48
N PRO A 261 8.30 -36.37 -5.78
CA PRO A 261 7.28 -35.62 -6.49
C PRO A 261 5.99 -36.45 -6.64
N ALA A 262 4.83 -35.77 -6.65
CA ALA A 262 3.51 -36.34 -6.91
C ALA A 262 3.11 -37.51 -5.99
N LEU A 263 3.35 -37.36 -4.68
CA LEU A 263 2.91 -38.32 -3.67
C LEU A 263 1.38 -38.46 -3.57
N PRO A 264 0.88 -39.66 -3.21
CA PRO A 264 -0.54 -39.91 -3.02
C PRO A 264 -1.11 -39.10 -1.82
N ALA A 265 -2.43 -39.18 -1.63
CA ALA A 265 -3.15 -38.44 -0.59
C ALA A 265 -2.56 -38.70 0.81
N ALA A 266 -2.75 -37.78 1.76
CA ALA A 266 -2.10 -37.81 3.07
C ALA A 266 -2.25 -39.17 3.81
N ALA A 267 -3.42 -39.81 3.72
CA ALA A 267 -3.66 -41.14 4.31
C ALA A 267 -2.86 -42.27 3.64
N GLN A 268 -2.71 -42.22 2.32
CA GLN A 268 -1.91 -43.17 1.54
C GLN A 268 -0.41 -42.99 1.82
N ARG A 269 0.03 -41.74 2.03
CA ARG A 269 1.41 -41.41 2.40
C ARG A 269 1.81 -41.95 3.77
N ALA A 270 0.91 -41.88 4.77
CA ALA A 270 1.14 -42.46 6.09
C ALA A 270 1.30 -43.99 6.00
N ARG A 271 0.43 -44.67 5.23
CA ARG A 271 0.53 -46.11 5.00
C ARG A 271 1.82 -46.52 4.28
N LEU A 272 2.27 -45.72 3.31
CA LEU A 272 3.54 -45.95 2.61
C LEU A 272 4.74 -45.80 3.56
N ARG A 273 4.72 -44.79 4.43
CA ARG A 273 5.74 -44.56 5.47
C ARG A 273 5.87 -45.78 6.39
N ASP A 274 4.76 -46.30 6.88
CA ASP A 274 4.76 -47.44 7.80
C ASP A 274 5.35 -48.71 7.15
N LEU A 275 5.01 -48.97 5.88
CA LEU A 275 5.55 -50.10 5.12
C LEU A 275 7.08 -50.00 4.91
N LEU A 276 7.57 -48.80 4.59
CA LEU A 276 9.00 -48.54 4.37
C LEU A 276 9.82 -48.63 5.67
N ILE A 277 9.29 -48.13 6.78
CA ILE A 277 9.90 -48.29 8.11
C ILE A 277 9.91 -49.78 8.51
N GLY A 278 8.84 -50.50 8.18
CA GLY A 278 8.70 -51.94 8.38
C GLY A 278 9.62 -52.82 7.53
N GLY A 279 10.51 -52.23 6.70
CA GLY A 279 11.50 -52.97 5.92
C GLY A 279 10.98 -53.51 4.59
N HIS A 280 9.81 -53.08 4.12
CA HIS A 280 9.31 -53.46 2.81
C HIS A 280 10.09 -52.74 1.70
N CYS A 281 10.24 -53.44 0.58
CA CYS A 281 10.89 -52.91 -0.60
C CYS A 281 10.08 -51.75 -1.20
N ALA A 282 10.78 -50.71 -1.65
CA ALA A 282 10.14 -49.46 -2.08
C ALA A 282 9.14 -49.71 -3.22
N THR A 283 9.46 -50.63 -4.12
CA THR A 283 8.61 -51.06 -5.24
C THR A 283 7.32 -51.74 -4.77
N ASP A 284 7.39 -52.63 -3.79
CA ASP A 284 6.24 -53.37 -3.26
C ASP A 284 5.36 -52.48 -2.37
N ALA A 285 5.98 -51.62 -1.57
CA ALA A 285 5.28 -50.66 -0.73
C ALA A 285 4.50 -49.62 -1.56
N LEU A 286 5.08 -49.13 -2.66
CA LEU A 286 4.40 -48.21 -3.60
C LEU A 286 3.24 -48.89 -4.34
N ARG A 287 3.42 -50.13 -4.81
CA ARG A 287 2.38 -50.88 -5.54
C ARG A 287 1.13 -51.12 -4.69
N GLN A 288 1.28 -51.29 -3.37
CA GLN A 288 0.15 -51.47 -2.45
C GLN A 288 -0.66 -50.18 -2.21
N VAL A 289 -0.07 -49.02 -2.49
CA VAL A 289 -0.64 -47.72 -2.13
C VAL A 289 -1.13 -46.95 -3.36
N GLN A 290 -0.53 -47.19 -4.53
CA GLN A 290 -0.87 -46.49 -5.77
C GLN A 290 -0.70 -47.40 -7.00
N ASP A 291 -1.79 -47.56 -7.76
CA ASP A 291 -1.81 -48.19 -9.08
C ASP A 291 -2.56 -47.26 -10.06
N PRO A 292 -1.95 -46.78 -11.15
CA PRO A 292 -0.58 -47.05 -11.62
C PRO A 292 0.52 -46.33 -10.82
N ILE A 293 1.67 -47.00 -10.67
CA ILE A 293 2.84 -46.47 -9.94
C ILE A 293 3.42 -45.26 -10.69
N ASN A 294 3.58 -44.14 -9.98
CA ASN A 294 4.35 -43.01 -10.50
C ASN A 294 5.85 -43.36 -10.57
N ARG A 295 6.38 -43.50 -11.78
CA ARG A 295 7.77 -43.91 -12.04
C ARG A 295 8.79 -42.93 -11.46
N GLN A 296 8.48 -41.63 -11.40
CA GLN A 296 9.39 -40.62 -10.82
C GLN A 296 9.51 -40.78 -9.31
N THR A 297 8.40 -41.02 -8.63
CA THR A 297 8.34 -41.28 -7.18
C THR A 297 9.12 -42.56 -6.83
N LEU A 298 8.99 -43.60 -7.64
CA LEU A 298 9.73 -44.86 -7.47
C LEU A 298 11.25 -44.67 -7.58
N LEU A 299 11.73 -43.92 -8.58
CA LEU A 299 13.16 -43.67 -8.78
C LEU A 299 13.78 -42.90 -7.61
N VAL A 300 13.07 -41.91 -7.06
CA VAL A 300 13.54 -41.15 -5.89
C VAL A 300 13.62 -42.03 -4.64
N LEU A 301 12.61 -42.89 -4.42
CA LEU A 301 12.58 -43.77 -3.25
C LEU A 301 13.62 -44.89 -3.32
N VAL A 302 13.82 -45.51 -4.48
CA VAL A 302 14.86 -46.54 -4.68
C VAL A 302 16.26 -45.93 -4.62
N GLY A 303 16.46 -44.74 -5.17
CA GLY A 303 17.75 -44.05 -5.16
C GLY A 303 18.22 -43.62 -3.76
N ARG A 304 17.29 -43.41 -2.81
CA ARG A 304 17.61 -42.94 -1.46
C ARG A 304 17.51 -43.96 -0.35
N LEU A 305 16.52 -44.85 -0.45
CA LEU A 305 16.29 -45.89 0.56
C LEU A 305 16.99 -47.21 0.18
N GLY A 306 17.67 -47.23 -0.96
CA GLY A 306 18.32 -48.40 -1.53
C GLY A 306 17.33 -49.33 -2.22
N GLY A 307 17.83 -50.05 -3.23
CA GLY A 307 17.14 -51.18 -3.81
C GLY A 307 17.00 -52.31 -2.80
N CYS A 308 15.85 -52.97 -2.84
CA CYS A 308 15.84 -54.42 -2.74
C CYS A 308 15.97 -54.95 -4.18
#